data_AF-A0A4Y4AVJ9-F1
#
_entry.id   AF-A0A4Y4AVJ9-F1
#
_cell.length_a   1.000
_cell.length_b   1.000
_cell.length_c   1.000
_cell.angle_alpha   90.00
_cell.angle_beta   90.00
_cell.angle_gamma   90.00
#
_symmetry.space_group_name_H-M   'P 1'
#
loop_
_entity.id
_entity.type
_entity.pdbx_description
1 polymer ?
#
loop_
_entity_poly.entity_id
_entity_poly.type
_entity_poly.pdbx_seq_one_letter_code
_entity_poly.pdbx_strand_id
1 'polypeptide(L)'
;MKIIKPILYCLFFLAILFSSCKKRAETLDESNQQNLNITDTVTVAHENNINSISTVTIGNQIWMTKNLDVITFRNGDTIFEAKSEEDWKRASKLHIPAWCYYNNDDENGKKYGCLYNWYAVMDERGLAPLGFHIPNNLEYDMLLLNLGLGHHGNQQDRHNTATKLKSTSNLWSSIMDRKNETATNSSGFTALPAGLRYESSGSFNDINEQGHWWTSENVWNSSFNQVNSNKRNPSELSIDYWVSGIGAGSFDAGTGLSVRCIKGEMNRTTKIPILQNEFVELDKDGKPREGTWTFDSYRNSVTKTYINGIENGVRMTYDGYGTLLSRQNYKDGMLNGESNEVNIYGEITESGNYYNGKKVGVWTKYKWTNRRMDGRGATMEIESTENFDENDHKPEEQGSKYTLINK
;
A
#
# COMPACT_ATOMS: atom_id res chain seq x y z
N MET A 1 60.30 62.59 16.80
CA MET A 1 59.26 62.48 15.75
C MET A 1 58.07 61.75 16.35
N LYS A 2 56.85 62.31 16.33
CA LYS A 2 55.87 62.33 15.20
C LYS A 2 55.36 60.91 14.84
N ILE A 3 54.05 60.62 14.74
CA ILE A 3 52.85 61.44 15.08
C ILE A 3 51.61 60.54 15.34
N ILE A 4 50.82 60.90 16.37
CA ILE A 4 49.34 60.95 16.56
C ILE A 4 48.39 59.92 15.84
N LYS A 5 47.30 59.54 16.56
CA LYS A 5 46.09 58.76 16.13
C LYS A 5 45.09 59.68 15.32
N PRO A 6 43.73 59.67 15.46
CA PRO A 6 42.67 58.70 15.83
C PRO A 6 41.42 58.77 14.87
N ILE A 7 40.19 58.54 15.40
CA ILE A 7 38.86 59.13 15.03
C ILE A 7 37.97 58.32 14.03
N LEU A 8 36.84 57.70 14.48
CA LEU A 8 35.43 58.16 14.77
C LEU A 8 34.56 58.30 13.48
N TYR A 9 33.22 58.26 13.44
CA TYR A 9 32.08 58.04 14.38
C TYR A 9 30.92 57.36 13.58
N CYS A 10 29.64 57.10 13.95
CA CYS A 10 28.67 57.34 15.06
C CYS A 10 27.76 56.06 15.15
N LEU A 11 26.81 55.77 16.06
CA LEU A 11 25.91 56.47 17.01
C LEU A 11 24.60 57.11 16.47
N PHE A 12 23.44 56.44 16.70
CA PHE A 12 22.14 56.89 17.30
C PHE A 12 20.98 55.94 16.87
N PHE A 13 19.83 55.71 17.52
CA PHE A 13 19.33 55.64 18.92
C PHE A 13 17.78 55.62 18.82
N LEU A 14 17.06 54.62 19.35
CA LEU A 14 15.74 54.79 19.99
C LEU A 14 15.30 53.52 20.75
N ALA A 15 14.45 53.71 21.77
CA ALA A 15 13.75 52.65 22.51
C ALA A 15 12.22 52.74 22.21
N ILE A 16 11.38 51.81 22.67
CA ILE A 16 10.67 51.88 23.97
C ILE A 16 9.88 50.57 24.21
N LEU A 17 9.81 50.12 25.48
CA LEU A 17 8.79 49.34 26.25
C LEU A 17 7.71 48.50 25.49
N PHE A 18 7.22 47.35 26.01
CA PHE A 18 6.73 47.13 27.38
C PHE A 18 6.83 45.67 27.92
N SER A 19 7.28 45.57 29.18
CA SER A 19 6.64 44.89 30.32
C SER A 19 5.70 43.67 30.10
N SER A 20 6.08 42.52 30.68
CA SER A 20 5.47 42.09 31.97
C SER A 20 6.29 40.98 32.66
N CYS A 21 6.25 40.93 34.00
CA CYS A 21 6.84 39.85 34.79
C CYS A 21 6.21 39.79 36.18
N LYS A 22 5.65 38.64 36.58
CA LYS A 22 5.53 38.30 38.01
C LYS A 22 5.29 36.82 38.32
N LYS A 23 5.97 36.36 39.37
CA LYS A 23 5.57 35.25 40.27
C LYS A 23 4.26 35.66 41.00
N ARG A 24 3.52 34.80 41.70
CA ARG A 24 3.95 33.84 42.75
C ARG A 24 2.78 32.94 43.15
N ALA A 25 3.07 31.80 43.78
CA ALA A 25 2.07 30.91 44.40
C ALA A 25 2.10 30.98 45.94
N GLU A 26 0.95 30.67 46.55
CA GLU A 26 0.69 30.44 47.98
C GLU A 26 -0.27 29.22 48.00
N THR A 27 0.16 28.01 48.41
CA THR A 27 0.11 27.44 49.80
C THR A 27 -1.32 27.44 50.36
N LEU A 28 -2.02 26.31 50.59
CA LEU A 28 -1.81 25.21 51.58
C LEU A 28 -2.88 24.09 51.30
N ASP A 29 -2.82 22.81 51.75
CA ASP A 29 -1.77 21.95 52.32
C ASP A 29 -2.09 20.43 52.11
N GLU A 30 -1.18 19.55 52.53
CA GLU A 30 -1.12 18.07 52.45
C GLU A 30 -2.42 17.22 52.42
N SER A 31 -2.48 16.25 51.49
CA SER A 31 -2.55 14.81 51.87
C SER A 31 -2.08 13.83 50.77
N ASN A 32 -0.98 13.14 51.06
CA ASN A 32 -0.54 11.81 50.57
C ASN A 32 -0.97 11.30 49.16
N GLN A 33 -0.09 11.45 48.16
CA GLN A 33 0.11 10.44 47.11
C GLN A 33 1.55 10.50 46.57
N GLN A 34 2.23 9.33 46.50
CA GLN A 34 3.61 9.24 46.02
C GLN A 34 3.65 9.21 44.50
N ASN A 35 4.11 10.30 43.87
CA ASN A 35 4.45 10.30 42.45
C ASN A 35 5.74 9.50 42.20
N LEU A 36 5.58 8.20 41.93
CA LEU A 36 6.56 7.48 41.13
C LEU A 36 6.56 8.08 39.72
N ASN A 37 7.72 8.55 39.27
CA ASN A 37 7.92 8.88 37.86
C ASN A 37 7.87 7.58 37.06
N ILE A 38 6.69 7.22 36.56
CA ILE A 38 6.52 6.16 35.59
C ILE A 38 7.05 6.70 34.25
N THR A 39 8.36 6.61 34.07
CA THR A 39 8.94 6.52 32.73
C THR A 39 8.52 5.17 32.17
N ASP A 40 7.39 5.14 31.46
CA ASP A 40 6.95 4.02 30.64
C ASP A 40 7.89 3.83 29.43
N THR A 41 9.16 3.54 29.69
CA THR A 41 9.90 2.61 28.85
C THR A 41 9.31 1.23 29.06
N VAL A 42 8.10 1.04 28.51
CA VAL A 42 7.61 -0.27 28.08
C VAL A 42 8.76 -0.91 27.32
N THR A 43 9.24 -2.05 27.81
CA THR A 43 10.38 -2.75 27.19
C THR A 43 10.05 -3.02 25.74
N VAL A 44 10.75 -2.35 24.82
CA VAL A 44 10.54 -2.44 23.38
C VAL A 44 11.00 -3.83 22.93
N ALA A 45 10.10 -4.80 23.00
CA ALA A 45 10.31 -6.19 22.63
C ALA A 45 10.33 -6.38 21.09
N HIS A 46 11.11 -5.54 20.40
CA HIS A 46 11.27 -5.52 18.94
C HIS A 46 12.74 -5.54 18.48
N GLU A 47 13.70 -5.82 19.37
CA GLU A 47 15.10 -6.11 18.99
C GLU A 47 15.35 -7.57 18.57
N ASN A 48 14.33 -8.43 18.58
CA ASN A 48 14.45 -9.80 18.11
C ASN A 48 14.26 -9.89 16.58
N ASN A 49 15.20 -10.55 15.90
CA ASN A 49 15.23 -10.83 14.46
C ASN A 49 15.50 -9.66 13.49
N ILE A 50 16.37 -8.70 13.85
CA ILE A 50 17.39 -8.27 12.87
C ILE A 50 18.51 -9.33 12.85
N ASN A 51 18.16 -10.56 12.45
CA ASN A 51 19.17 -11.53 12.04
C ASN A 51 19.93 -10.95 10.85
N SER A 52 21.25 -11.11 10.82
CA SER A 52 22.13 -10.44 9.87
C SER A 52 21.72 -10.71 8.42
N ILE A 53 20.99 -9.78 7.82
CA ILE A 53 20.48 -9.88 6.44
C ILE A 53 21.70 -10.00 5.52
N SER A 54 21.87 -11.17 4.90
CA SER A 54 22.97 -11.44 4.00
C SER A 54 22.84 -10.60 2.73
N THR A 55 23.85 -9.75 2.47
CA THR A 55 23.87 -8.84 1.31
C THR A 55 25.12 -8.97 0.46
N VAL A 56 24.98 -8.64 -0.83
CA VAL A 56 26.08 -8.47 -1.80
C VAL A 56 26.03 -7.07 -2.41
N THR A 57 27.19 -6.49 -2.69
CA THR A 57 27.30 -5.23 -3.45
C THR A 57 27.48 -5.55 -4.93
N ILE A 58 26.60 -5.03 -5.79
CA ILE A 58 26.69 -5.16 -7.25
C ILE A 58 26.61 -3.76 -7.84
N GLY A 59 27.71 -3.32 -8.47
CA GLY A 59 27.90 -1.91 -8.80
C GLY A 59 27.83 -1.04 -7.54
N ASN A 60 26.90 -0.07 -7.53
CA ASN A 60 26.62 0.79 -6.37
C ASN A 60 25.43 0.31 -5.51
N GLN A 61 24.80 -0.82 -5.86
CA GLN A 61 23.61 -1.33 -5.17
C GLN A 61 23.96 -2.41 -4.16
N ILE A 62 23.22 -2.48 -3.05
CA ILE A 62 23.40 -3.51 -2.01
C ILE A 62 22.15 -4.38 -1.96
N TRP A 63 22.26 -5.61 -2.46
CA TRP A 63 21.17 -6.56 -2.70
C TRP A 63 21.12 -7.66 -1.65
N MET A 64 19.93 -8.15 -1.29
CA MET A 64 19.79 -9.38 -0.49
C MET A 64 20.23 -10.62 -1.29
N THR A 65 21.01 -11.52 -0.67
CA THR A 65 21.44 -12.79 -1.30
C THR A 65 20.43 -13.92 -1.13
N LYS A 66 19.34 -13.69 -0.38
CA LYS A 66 18.18 -14.59 -0.28
C LYS A 66 16.91 -13.92 -0.77
N ASN A 67 15.92 -14.73 -1.14
CA ASN A 67 14.54 -14.26 -1.29
C ASN A 67 14.01 -13.77 0.07
N LEU A 68 13.00 -12.90 0.03
CA LEU A 68 12.32 -12.42 1.21
C LEU A 68 11.42 -13.53 1.78
N ASP A 69 11.55 -13.81 3.06
CA ASP A 69 10.89 -14.92 3.73
C ASP A 69 10.27 -14.41 5.04
N VAL A 70 9.09 -13.80 4.93
CA VAL A 70 8.34 -13.16 6.02
C VAL A 70 6.86 -13.48 5.92
N ILE A 71 6.23 -13.73 7.07
CA ILE A 71 4.80 -14.07 7.18
C ILE A 71 3.97 -12.93 7.80
N THR A 72 4.62 -11.81 8.11
CA THR A 72 4.02 -10.58 8.65
C THR A 72 4.54 -9.35 7.92
N PHE A 73 3.70 -8.32 7.83
CA PHE A 73 4.12 -6.97 7.43
C PHE A 73 5.00 -6.30 8.50
N ARG A 74 5.61 -5.17 8.14
CA ARG A 74 6.49 -4.38 9.03
C ARG A 74 5.77 -3.81 10.26
N ASN A 75 4.43 -3.70 10.25
CA ASN A 75 3.63 -3.33 11.42
C ASN A 75 3.29 -4.52 12.35
N GLY A 76 3.64 -5.75 11.98
CA GLY A 76 3.34 -6.98 12.73
C GLY A 76 2.08 -7.73 12.27
N ASP A 77 1.26 -7.18 11.37
CA ASP A 77 0.07 -7.88 10.86
C ASP A 77 0.46 -9.12 10.06
N THR A 78 -0.23 -10.24 10.28
CA THR A 78 -0.05 -11.47 9.48
C THR A 78 -0.52 -11.31 8.04
N ILE A 79 0.29 -11.76 7.09
CA ILE A 79 -0.06 -11.88 5.67
C ILE A 79 -0.88 -13.18 5.50
N PHE A 80 -1.89 -13.20 4.63
CA PHE A 80 -2.74 -14.39 4.49
C PHE A 80 -1.98 -15.57 3.88
N GLU A 81 -1.90 -16.69 4.60
CA GLU A 81 -1.27 -17.92 4.11
C GLU A 81 -2.27 -18.75 3.29
N ALA A 82 -2.05 -18.85 1.98
CA ALA A 82 -2.98 -19.46 1.04
C ALA A 82 -2.65 -20.95 0.79
N LYS A 83 -3.15 -21.82 1.68
CA LYS A 83 -2.76 -23.25 1.80
C LYS A 83 -3.35 -24.19 0.74
N SER A 84 -4.33 -23.74 -0.05
CA SER A 84 -4.99 -24.51 -1.13
C SER A 84 -4.98 -23.73 -2.44
N GLU A 85 -5.26 -24.38 -3.58
CA GLU A 85 -5.46 -23.64 -4.83
C GLU A 85 -6.65 -22.69 -4.72
N GLU A 86 -7.71 -23.13 -4.03
CA GLU A 86 -8.93 -22.38 -3.76
C GLU A 86 -8.64 -21.12 -2.95
N ASP A 87 -7.77 -21.21 -1.93
CA ASP A 87 -7.31 -20.05 -1.17
C ASP A 87 -6.50 -19.07 -2.03
N TRP A 88 -5.69 -19.56 -2.97
CA TRP A 88 -4.94 -18.68 -3.86
C TRP A 88 -5.84 -17.99 -4.89
N LYS A 89 -6.71 -18.76 -5.56
CA LYS A 89 -7.76 -18.24 -6.47
C LYS A 89 -8.64 -17.21 -5.73
N ARG A 90 -9.01 -17.50 -4.49
CA ARG A 90 -9.79 -16.60 -3.61
C ARG A 90 -9.01 -15.34 -3.24
N ALA A 91 -7.75 -15.46 -2.82
CA ALA A 91 -6.93 -14.29 -2.48
C ALA A 91 -6.67 -13.39 -3.69
N SER A 92 -6.40 -13.99 -4.86
CA SER A 92 -6.21 -13.29 -6.13
C SER A 92 -7.47 -12.54 -6.59
N LYS A 93 -8.64 -13.20 -6.51
CA LYS A 93 -9.95 -12.63 -6.90
C LYS A 93 -10.51 -11.60 -5.90
N LEU A 94 -9.91 -11.47 -4.72
CA LEU A 94 -10.36 -10.59 -3.64
C LEU A 94 -9.23 -9.67 -3.15
N HIS A 95 -8.24 -9.43 -4.01
CA HIS A 95 -7.03 -8.63 -3.78
C HIS A 95 -6.35 -8.82 -2.41
N ILE A 96 -6.52 -9.98 -1.76
CA ILE A 96 -6.05 -10.24 -0.40
C ILE A 96 -4.53 -10.39 -0.45
N PRO A 97 -3.77 -9.58 0.31
CA PRO A 97 -2.32 -9.76 0.44
C PRO A 97 -1.98 -11.16 0.98
N ALA A 98 -1.36 -11.99 0.13
CA ALA A 98 -1.17 -13.41 0.41
C ALA A 98 0.22 -13.93 0.07
N TRP A 99 0.61 -15.00 0.77
CA TRP A 99 1.86 -15.73 0.58
C TRP A 99 1.62 -17.25 0.63
N CYS A 100 2.59 -18.00 0.10
CA CYS A 100 2.70 -19.45 0.27
C CYS A 100 4.14 -19.91 0.00
N TYR A 101 4.50 -21.11 0.43
CA TYR A 101 5.66 -21.82 -0.11
C TYR A 101 5.28 -22.59 -1.39
N TYR A 102 6.26 -22.92 -2.24
CA TYR A 102 6.01 -23.70 -3.44
C TYR A 102 5.41 -25.08 -3.10
N ASN A 103 4.33 -25.47 -3.77
CA ASN A 103 3.48 -26.63 -3.44
C ASN A 103 2.88 -26.63 -2.02
N ASN A 104 2.88 -25.49 -1.33
CA ASN A 104 2.53 -25.36 0.10
C ASN A 104 3.38 -26.26 1.02
N ASP A 105 4.67 -26.43 0.68
CA ASP A 105 5.63 -27.32 1.37
C ASP A 105 6.74 -26.53 2.08
N ASP A 106 6.86 -26.70 3.40
CA ASP A 106 7.88 -26.09 4.26
C ASP A 106 9.32 -26.41 3.82
N GLU A 107 9.56 -27.60 3.25
CA GLU A 107 10.87 -27.95 2.70
C GLU A 107 11.19 -27.15 1.44
N ASN A 108 10.21 -26.61 0.73
CA ASN A 108 10.45 -25.63 -0.35
C ASN A 108 10.59 -24.21 0.21
N GLY A 109 9.86 -23.85 1.27
CA GLY A 109 10.09 -22.60 2.01
C GLY A 109 11.54 -22.44 2.46
N LYS A 110 12.10 -23.46 3.13
CA LYS A 110 13.51 -23.50 3.57
C LYS A 110 14.54 -23.34 2.43
N LYS A 111 14.17 -23.64 1.19
CA LYS A 111 15.05 -23.55 -0.01
C LYS A 111 14.88 -22.22 -0.75
N TYR A 112 13.64 -21.85 -1.07
CA TYR A 112 13.28 -20.78 -2.01
C TYR A 112 12.69 -19.54 -1.32
N GLY A 113 12.25 -19.65 -0.06
CA GLY A 113 11.42 -18.65 0.62
C GLY A 113 9.98 -18.63 0.11
N CYS A 114 9.24 -17.62 0.55
CA CYS A 114 7.85 -17.37 0.15
C CYS A 114 7.72 -16.91 -1.32
N LEU A 115 6.63 -17.35 -1.96
CA LEU A 115 5.98 -16.66 -3.08
C LEU A 115 4.90 -15.72 -2.53
N TYR A 116 4.80 -14.50 -3.07
CA TYR A 116 3.82 -13.49 -2.67
C TYR A 116 3.01 -13.03 -3.88
N ASN A 117 1.75 -12.67 -3.68
CA ASN A 117 1.00 -11.90 -4.66
C ASN A 117 1.37 -10.40 -4.61
N TRP A 118 1.10 -9.67 -5.69
CA TRP A 118 1.52 -8.26 -5.81
C TRP A 118 0.78 -7.35 -4.81
N TYR A 119 -0.39 -7.76 -4.33
CA TYR A 119 -1.11 -7.07 -3.25
C TYR A 119 -0.28 -7.05 -1.95
N ALA A 120 0.40 -8.15 -1.60
CA ALA A 120 1.36 -8.17 -0.48
C ALA A 120 2.63 -7.35 -0.76
N VAL A 121 3.15 -7.37 -1.99
CA VAL A 121 4.30 -6.54 -2.41
C VAL A 121 4.03 -5.04 -2.19
N MET A 122 2.82 -4.60 -2.51
CA MET A 122 2.47 -3.18 -2.56
C MET A 122 1.72 -2.66 -1.33
N ASP A 123 1.31 -3.51 -0.40
CA ASP A 123 0.66 -3.13 0.87
C ASP A 123 1.40 -1.96 1.56
N GLU A 124 0.63 -1.04 2.13
CA GLU A 124 1.15 0.16 2.81
C GLU A 124 1.79 -0.15 4.17
N ARG A 125 1.41 -1.27 4.79
CA ARG A 125 2.06 -1.80 6.01
C ARG A 125 3.48 -2.28 5.76
N GLY A 126 3.85 -2.48 4.49
CA GLY A 126 5.21 -2.71 4.02
C GLY A 126 5.69 -4.14 4.21
N LEU A 127 5.98 -4.83 3.11
CA LEU A 127 6.48 -6.21 3.13
C LEU A 127 7.98 -6.31 3.44
N ALA A 128 8.79 -5.36 2.97
CA ALA A 128 10.25 -5.42 3.10
C ALA A 128 10.75 -5.08 4.54
N PRO A 129 11.87 -5.66 5.00
CA PRO A 129 12.49 -5.30 6.28
C PRO A 129 12.85 -3.82 6.41
N LEU A 130 13.10 -3.35 7.64
CA LEU A 130 13.52 -1.96 7.87
C LEU A 130 14.89 -1.67 7.20
N GLY A 131 15.03 -0.53 6.53
CA GLY A 131 16.21 -0.16 5.75
C GLY A 131 16.38 -0.92 4.43
N PHE A 132 15.37 -1.70 4.03
CA PHE A 132 15.28 -2.39 2.74
C PHE A 132 13.94 -2.11 2.06
N HIS A 133 13.91 -2.23 0.74
CA HIS A 133 12.67 -2.14 -0.04
C HIS A 133 12.65 -3.12 -1.23
N ILE A 134 11.47 -3.35 -1.79
CA ILE A 134 11.31 -4.06 -3.06
C ILE A 134 11.78 -3.14 -4.19
N PRO A 135 12.68 -3.58 -5.08
CA PRO A 135 13.24 -2.72 -6.12
C PRO A 135 12.20 -2.27 -7.14
N ASN A 136 12.40 -1.08 -7.70
CA ASN A 136 11.67 -0.60 -8.88
C ASN A 136 12.31 -1.13 -10.18
N ASN A 137 11.75 -0.78 -11.35
CA ASN A 137 12.26 -1.27 -12.64
C ASN A 137 13.68 -0.75 -12.93
N LEU A 138 13.95 0.54 -12.66
CA LEU A 138 15.27 1.15 -12.88
C LEU A 138 16.35 0.51 -12.01
N GLU A 139 16.00 0.00 -10.83
CA GLU A 139 16.94 -0.70 -9.95
C GLU A 139 17.32 -2.08 -10.48
N TYR A 140 16.38 -2.83 -11.05
CA TYR A 140 16.73 -4.05 -11.77
C TYR A 140 17.49 -3.75 -13.08
N ASP A 141 17.13 -2.71 -13.84
CA ASP A 141 17.91 -2.28 -15.01
C ASP A 141 19.36 -1.93 -14.63
N MET A 142 19.58 -1.23 -13.52
CA MET A 142 20.91 -0.94 -12.98
C MET A 142 21.66 -2.21 -12.58
N LEU A 143 21.00 -3.21 -11.98
CA LEU A 143 21.62 -4.51 -11.68
C LEU A 143 22.10 -5.20 -12.96
N LEU A 144 21.26 -5.27 -13.99
CA LEU A 144 21.59 -5.92 -15.25
C LEU A 144 22.71 -5.18 -16.00
N LEU A 145 22.68 -3.84 -16.02
CA LEU A 145 23.71 -3.00 -16.62
C LEU A 145 25.08 -3.18 -15.95
N ASN A 146 25.12 -3.24 -14.61
CA ASN A 146 26.36 -3.50 -13.86
C ASN A 146 26.93 -4.92 -14.10
N LEU A 147 26.13 -5.86 -14.59
CA LEU A 147 26.57 -7.20 -15.00
C LEU A 147 26.93 -7.29 -16.50
N GLY A 148 26.83 -6.19 -17.24
CA GLY A 148 27.23 -6.08 -18.64
C GLY A 148 26.08 -6.13 -19.65
N LEU A 149 24.82 -6.22 -19.21
CA LEU A 149 23.67 -6.14 -20.11
C LEU A 149 23.40 -4.67 -20.48
N GLY A 150 23.99 -4.20 -21.57
CA GLY A 150 23.67 -2.88 -22.13
C GLY A 150 22.21 -2.77 -22.60
N HIS A 151 21.72 -1.55 -22.82
CA HIS A 151 20.33 -1.28 -23.23
C HIS A 151 19.87 -1.96 -24.54
N HIS A 152 20.81 -2.47 -25.35
CA HIS A 152 20.57 -3.24 -26.56
C HIS A 152 21.19 -4.64 -26.49
N GLY A 153 21.34 -5.18 -25.28
CA GLY A 153 21.97 -6.47 -25.00
C GLY A 153 21.28 -7.62 -25.75
N ASN A 154 22.10 -8.34 -26.51
CA ASN A 154 21.67 -9.43 -27.38
C ASN A 154 21.39 -10.73 -26.57
N GLN A 155 20.94 -11.79 -27.23
CA GLN A 155 20.62 -13.06 -26.57
C GLN A 155 21.81 -13.64 -25.78
N GLN A 156 23.04 -13.58 -26.31
CA GLN A 156 24.23 -14.01 -25.58
C GLN A 156 24.52 -13.11 -24.37
N ASP A 157 24.34 -11.79 -24.48
CA ASP A 157 24.54 -10.87 -23.34
C ASP A 157 23.55 -11.19 -22.20
N ARG A 158 22.32 -11.57 -22.56
CA ARG A 158 21.27 -12.01 -21.63
C ARG A 158 21.60 -13.35 -20.98
N HIS A 159 22.07 -14.32 -21.75
CA HIS A 159 22.55 -15.60 -21.19
C HIS A 159 23.75 -15.38 -20.25
N ASN A 160 24.76 -14.64 -20.70
CA ASN A 160 25.95 -14.27 -19.92
C ASN A 160 25.61 -13.48 -18.64
N THR A 161 24.46 -12.82 -18.59
CA THR A 161 23.99 -12.11 -17.39
C THR A 161 23.20 -13.04 -16.47
N ALA A 162 22.37 -13.93 -17.02
CA ALA A 162 21.70 -14.99 -16.26
C ALA A 162 22.70 -15.91 -15.56
N THR A 163 23.75 -16.38 -16.24
CA THR A 163 24.78 -17.25 -15.64
C THR A 163 25.60 -16.56 -14.54
N LYS A 164 25.63 -15.21 -14.49
CA LYS A 164 26.21 -14.43 -13.36
C LYS A 164 25.24 -14.31 -12.17
N LEU A 165 23.93 -14.23 -12.43
CA LEU A 165 22.87 -14.05 -11.42
C LEU A 165 22.47 -15.37 -10.74
N LYS A 166 22.36 -16.47 -11.49
CA LYS A 166 21.96 -17.79 -11.00
C LYS A 166 22.91 -18.31 -9.92
N SER A 167 22.33 -18.88 -8.86
CA SER A 167 23.07 -19.66 -7.85
C SER A 167 23.81 -20.84 -8.50
N THR A 168 24.96 -21.21 -7.95
CA THR A 168 25.72 -22.44 -8.25
C THR A 168 25.07 -23.72 -7.70
N SER A 169 23.81 -23.67 -7.24
CA SER A 169 23.10 -24.83 -6.70
C SER A 169 22.60 -25.76 -7.81
N ASN A 170 22.42 -27.04 -7.48
CA ASN A 170 21.85 -28.05 -8.38
C ASN A 170 20.31 -27.95 -8.53
N LEU A 171 19.71 -26.84 -8.13
CA LEU A 171 18.27 -26.59 -8.26
C LEU A 171 17.91 -26.12 -9.67
N TRP A 172 18.82 -25.49 -10.41
CA TRP A 172 18.59 -25.15 -11.82
C TRP A 172 18.68 -26.42 -12.68
N SER A 173 17.54 -26.83 -13.24
CA SER A 173 17.47 -27.99 -14.13
C SER A 173 18.17 -27.70 -15.45
N SER A 174 18.98 -28.65 -15.93
CA SER A 174 19.79 -28.48 -17.13
C SER A 174 19.02 -28.69 -18.45
N ILE A 175 17.68 -28.66 -18.42
CA ILE A 175 16.83 -29.04 -19.58
C ILE A 175 16.95 -27.99 -20.69
N MET A 176 17.04 -26.72 -20.30
CA MET A 176 17.35 -25.60 -21.20
C MET A 176 18.84 -25.49 -21.55
N ASP A 177 19.74 -26.07 -20.73
CA ASP A 177 21.19 -25.80 -20.73
C ASP A 177 21.91 -26.54 -21.88
N ARG A 178 21.85 -25.93 -23.07
CA ARG A 178 22.40 -26.48 -24.32
C ARG A 178 23.94 -26.40 -24.37
N LYS A 179 24.58 -27.25 -23.56
CA LYS A 179 26.04 -27.50 -23.43
C LYS A 179 26.78 -26.62 -22.41
N ASN A 180 26.66 -27.01 -21.14
CA ASN A 180 27.70 -26.82 -20.12
C ASN A 180 28.05 -25.36 -19.74
N GLU A 181 27.19 -24.36 -19.95
CA GLU A 181 27.42 -22.99 -19.45
C GLU A 181 26.79 -22.81 -18.07
N THR A 182 27.43 -23.45 -17.09
CA THR A 182 26.93 -23.57 -15.72
C THR A 182 26.73 -22.21 -15.03
N ALA A 183 25.68 -22.15 -14.19
CA ALA A 183 25.46 -21.01 -13.30
C ALA A 183 26.71 -20.75 -12.43
N THR A 184 27.27 -19.55 -12.56
CA THR A 184 28.54 -19.15 -11.91
C THR A 184 28.34 -18.45 -10.57
N ASN A 185 27.17 -17.86 -10.34
CA ASN A 185 26.86 -16.93 -9.25
C ASN A 185 27.93 -15.82 -9.04
N SER A 186 28.65 -15.42 -10.09
CA SER A 186 29.76 -14.46 -9.99
C SER A 186 29.32 -13.03 -9.66
N SER A 187 28.01 -12.74 -9.70
CA SER A 187 27.42 -11.52 -9.12
C SER A 187 27.18 -11.61 -7.61
N GLY A 188 27.17 -12.82 -7.03
CA GLY A 188 26.71 -13.12 -5.68
C GLY A 188 25.20 -12.95 -5.44
N PHE A 189 24.43 -12.49 -6.43
CA PHE A 189 22.98 -12.26 -6.31
C PHE A 189 22.23 -13.52 -5.87
N THR A 190 22.69 -14.71 -6.28
CA THR A 190 22.15 -16.02 -5.84
C THR A 190 20.65 -16.16 -6.16
N ALA A 191 20.33 -16.03 -7.45
CA ALA A 191 19.00 -16.31 -7.99
C ALA A 191 18.69 -17.82 -7.95
N LEU A 192 17.49 -18.15 -7.49
CA LEU A 192 16.98 -19.52 -7.32
C LEU A 192 15.76 -19.75 -8.23
N PRO A 193 15.56 -20.96 -8.78
CA PRO A 193 14.44 -21.28 -9.66
C PRO A 193 13.21 -21.65 -8.82
N ALA A 194 12.64 -20.64 -8.16
CA ALA A 194 11.51 -20.79 -7.25
C ALA A 194 10.17 -21.07 -7.95
N GLY A 195 10.12 -21.04 -9.28
CA GLY A 195 8.89 -21.11 -10.05
C GLY A 195 7.94 -19.96 -9.75
N LEU A 196 6.64 -20.21 -9.96
CA LEU A 196 5.55 -19.29 -9.69
C LEU A 196 4.25 -20.01 -9.31
N ARG A 197 3.24 -19.24 -8.93
CA ARG A 197 1.87 -19.71 -8.70
C ARG A 197 0.84 -18.89 -9.47
N TYR A 198 0.01 -19.50 -10.29
CA TYR A 198 -0.97 -18.79 -11.10
C TYR A 198 -2.19 -18.34 -10.30
N GLU A 199 -2.68 -17.13 -10.59
CA GLU A 199 -3.87 -16.51 -10.00
C GLU A 199 -5.19 -17.24 -10.35
N SER A 200 -5.31 -17.69 -11.60
CA SER A 200 -6.57 -18.17 -12.19
C SER A 200 -6.82 -19.65 -11.92
N SER A 201 -5.77 -20.46 -11.86
CA SER A 201 -5.83 -21.87 -11.44
C SER A 201 -5.54 -22.07 -9.95
N GLY A 202 -4.71 -21.21 -9.34
CA GLY A 202 -4.11 -21.45 -8.02
C GLY A 202 -2.97 -22.47 -8.03
N SER A 203 -2.58 -22.98 -9.21
CA SER A 203 -1.59 -24.04 -9.41
C SER A 203 -0.15 -23.51 -9.46
N PHE A 204 0.81 -24.37 -9.17
CA PHE A 204 2.24 -24.05 -9.15
C PHE A 204 2.96 -24.56 -10.42
N ASN A 205 3.80 -23.73 -11.03
CA ASN A 205 4.59 -24.06 -12.22
C ASN A 205 6.07 -23.63 -12.08
N ASP A 206 6.92 -24.14 -12.99
CA ASP A 206 8.28 -23.64 -13.27
C ASP A 206 9.36 -23.77 -12.18
N ILE A 207 9.09 -24.48 -11.06
CA ILE A 207 10.15 -24.83 -10.10
C ILE A 207 11.29 -25.60 -10.78
N ASN A 208 12.53 -25.27 -10.41
CA ASN A 208 13.76 -25.77 -11.04
C ASN A 208 13.97 -25.34 -12.51
N GLU A 209 13.03 -24.65 -13.16
CA GLU A 209 13.15 -24.20 -14.56
C GLU A 209 13.31 -22.68 -14.65
N GLN A 210 12.49 -21.91 -13.93
CA GLN A 210 12.50 -20.45 -13.95
C GLN A 210 12.51 -19.85 -12.53
N GLY A 211 13.06 -18.65 -12.41
CA GLY A 211 12.94 -17.81 -11.22
C GLY A 211 12.32 -16.46 -11.57
N HIS A 212 11.37 -16.01 -10.76
CA HIS A 212 10.57 -14.81 -11.00
C HIS A 212 10.58 -13.90 -9.78
N TRP A 213 10.87 -12.61 -9.97
CA TRP A 213 10.92 -11.62 -8.89
C TRP A 213 10.08 -10.39 -9.20
N TRP A 214 9.18 -10.04 -8.29
CA TRP A 214 8.40 -8.81 -8.39
C TRP A 214 9.27 -7.54 -8.35
N THR A 215 8.84 -6.51 -9.09
CA THR A 215 9.25 -5.11 -8.88
C THR A 215 8.10 -4.31 -8.24
N SER A 216 8.43 -3.16 -7.64
CA SER A 216 7.45 -2.25 -7.02
C SER A 216 6.74 -1.32 -8.00
N GLU A 217 6.72 -1.64 -9.30
CA GLU A 217 6.16 -0.81 -10.36
C GLU A 217 5.24 -1.63 -11.28
N ASN A 218 4.44 -0.94 -12.09
CA ASN A 218 3.64 -1.55 -13.15
C ASN A 218 4.07 -1.05 -14.54
N VAL A 219 3.96 -1.94 -15.53
CA VAL A 219 4.23 -1.65 -16.94
C VAL A 219 2.93 -1.52 -17.73
N TRP A 220 2.93 -0.64 -18.73
CA TRP A 220 1.84 -0.56 -19.71
C TRP A 220 1.97 -1.73 -20.69
N ASN A 221 1.00 -2.64 -20.68
CA ASN A 221 1.02 -3.77 -21.59
C ASN A 221 0.46 -3.40 -22.97
N SER A 222 1.31 -2.88 -23.85
CA SER A 222 0.99 -2.72 -25.29
C SER A 222 1.19 -4.05 -26.05
N SER A 223 0.51 -5.12 -25.62
CA SER A 223 0.62 -6.44 -26.24
C SER A 223 0.21 -6.39 -27.71
N PHE A 224 1.13 -6.83 -28.58
CA PHE A 224 0.84 -7.10 -29.97
C PHE A 224 -0.35 -8.08 -30.06
N ASN A 225 -1.39 -7.70 -30.82
CA ASN A 225 -2.60 -8.47 -31.12
C ASN A 225 -3.73 -8.54 -30.06
N GLN A 226 -3.80 -7.64 -29.07
CA GLN A 226 -5.09 -7.36 -28.40
C GLN A 226 -5.47 -5.87 -28.47
N VAL A 227 -6.64 -5.61 -29.04
CA VAL A 227 -7.20 -4.27 -29.26
C VAL A 227 -7.97 -3.84 -28.00
N ASN A 228 -7.69 -2.64 -27.50
CA ASN A 228 -8.43 -1.96 -26.41
C ASN A 228 -8.33 -2.57 -24.99
N SER A 229 -7.13 -2.96 -24.52
CA SER A 229 -6.89 -3.20 -23.09
C SER A 229 -5.81 -2.26 -22.50
N ASN A 230 -6.21 -1.11 -21.98
CA ASN A 230 -5.35 -0.19 -21.22
C ASN A 230 -4.96 -0.73 -19.82
N LYS A 231 -4.79 -2.05 -19.67
CA LYS A 231 -4.43 -2.68 -18.40
C LYS A 231 -2.94 -2.48 -18.14
N ARG A 232 -2.62 -1.89 -16.99
CA ARG A 232 -1.26 -1.96 -16.44
C ARG A 232 -1.12 -3.28 -15.69
N ASN A 233 -0.08 -4.03 -16.03
CA ASN A 233 0.27 -5.25 -15.30
C ASN A 233 1.44 -4.94 -14.35
N PRO A 234 1.50 -5.59 -13.17
CA PRO A 234 2.72 -5.67 -12.37
C PRO A 234 3.95 -6.01 -13.22
N SER A 235 5.09 -5.45 -12.84
CA SER A 235 6.37 -5.72 -13.50
C SER A 235 7.18 -6.76 -12.74
N GLU A 236 7.95 -7.56 -13.46
CA GLU A 236 8.86 -8.57 -12.91
C GLU A 236 10.22 -8.57 -13.62
N LEU A 237 11.20 -9.16 -12.91
CA LEU A 237 12.42 -9.74 -13.48
C LEU A 237 12.25 -11.26 -13.50
N SER A 238 12.43 -11.90 -14.67
CA SER A 238 12.48 -13.35 -14.81
C SER A 238 13.86 -13.83 -15.31
N ILE A 239 14.25 -15.03 -14.85
CA ILE A 239 15.48 -15.72 -15.23
C ILE A 239 15.16 -17.16 -15.58
N ASP A 240 15.36 -17.52 -16.85
CA ASP A 240 15.24 -18.87 -17.42
C ASP A 240 16.62 -19.29 -17.97
N TYR A 241 16.77 -19.73 -19.23
CA TYR A 241 18.08 -19.74 -19.91
C TYR A 241 18.66 -18.32 -20.08
N TRP A 242 17.81 -17.30 -20.17
CA TRP A 242 18.18 -15.89 -20.37
C TRP A 242 17.87 -15.09 -19.10
N VAL A 243 18.15 -13.79 -19.13
CA VAL A 243 17.52 -12.81 -18.24
C VAL A 243 16.57 -11.93 -19.04
N SER A 244 15.39 -11.71 -18.48
CA SER A 244 14.29 -11.01 -19.12
C SER A 244 14.60 -9.53 -19.40
N GLY A 245 13.78 -8.89 -20.23
CA GLY A 245 13.55 -7.46 -20.08
C GLY A 245 12.64 -7.23 -18.86
N ILE A 246 12.75 -6.07 -18.22
CA ILE A 246 11.84 -5.74 -17.12
C ILE A 246 10.42 -5.59 -17.66
N GLY A 247 9.46 -6.29 -17.04
CA GLY A 247 8.07 -6.37 -17.52
C GLY A 247 7.84 -7.34 -18.68
N ALA A 248 8.76 -8.27 -18.95
CA ALA A 248 8.56 -9.31 -19.97
C ALA A 248 7.44 -10.30 -19.60
N GLY A 249 7.36 -10.72 -18.33
CA GLY A 249 6.21 -11.48 -17.81
C GLY A 249 5.02 -10.56 -17.57
N SER A 250 4.01 -10.65 -18.44
CA SER A 250 2.73 -9.94 -18.28
C SER A 250 1.78 -10.66 -17.31
N PHE A 251 2.26 -10.96 -16.11
CA PHE A 251 1.50 -11.60 -15.03
C PHE A 251 0.43 -10.68 -14.43
N ASP A 252 -0.49 -11.27 -13.68
CA ASP A 252 -1.53 -10.54 -12.96
C ASP A 252 -1.06 -10.20 -11.53
N ALA A 253 -1.73 -9.27 -10.85
CA ALA A 253 -1.42 -8.95 -9.46
C ALA A 253 -1.76 -10.09 -8.50
N GLY A 254 -2.65 -11.01 -8.89
CA GLY A 254 -2.89 -12.27 -8.17
C GLY A 254 -1.80 -13.34 -8.33
N THR A 255 -0.88 -13.24 -9.28
CA THR A 255 0.16 -14.27 -9.49
C THR A 255 1.14 -14.29 -8.29
N GLY A 256 1.64 -15.46 -7.90
CA GLY A 256 2.60 -15.62 -6.80
C GLY A 256 4.03 -15.75 -7.31
N LEU A 257 4.85 -14.71 -7.13
CA LEU A 257 6.27 -14.69 -7.51
C LEU A 257 7.16 -14.49 -6.27
N SER A 258 8.47 -14.71 -6.40
CA SER A 258 9.40 -14.39 -5.31
C SER A 258 9.52 -12.89 -5.10
N VAL A 259 9.99 -12.48 -3.91
CA VAL A 259 10.45 -11.12 -3.65
C VAL A 259 11.93 -11.14 -3.31
N ARG A 260 12.67 -10.13 -3.78
CA ARG A 260 14.01 -9.81 -3.32
C ARG A 260 14.06 -8.34 -2.98
N CYS A 261 14.91 -7.95 -2.03
CA CYS A 261 15.02 -6.56 -1.60
C CYS A 261 16.41 -5.98 -1.81
N ILE A 262 16.43 -4.66 -2.00
CA ILE A 262 17.60 -3.80 -2.10
C ILE A 262 17.65 -2.90 -0.85
N LYS A 263 18.85 -2.57 -0.38
CA LYS A 263 19.06 -1.72 0.80
C LYS A 263 18.90 -0.24 0.45
N GLY A 264 18.10 0.47 1.25
CA GLY A 264 17.80 1.89 1.08
C GLY A 264 16.34 2.22 1.34
N GLU A 265 15.99 3.50 1.29
CA GLU A 265 14.61 3.97 1.43
C GLU A 265 13.85 3.97 0.10
N MET A 266 12.54 3.72 0.17
CA MET A 266 11.74 3.30 -0.99
C MET A 266 11.21 4.47 -1.84
N ASN A 267 11.72 4.62 -3.06
CA ASN A 267 11.18 5.56 -4.05
C ASN A 267 10.03 4.93 -4.87
N ARG A 268 8.84 4.75 -4.26
CA ARG A 268 7.63 4.32 -5.00
C ARG A 268 7.17 5.43 -5.97
N THR A 269 7.56 5.32 -7.25
CA THR A 269 7.00 6.12 -8.35
C THR A 269 5.50 5.80 -8.57
N THR A 270 5.15 4.55 -8.37
CA THR A 270 3.84 3.97 -8.64
C THR A 270 3.05 3.91 -7.34
N LYS A 271 2.06 4.79 -7.20
CA LYS A 271 0.97 4.54 -6.24
C LYS A 271 0.20 3.31 -6.69
N ILE A 272 -0.26 2.52 -5.74
CA ILE A 272 -1.23 1.45 -6.01
C ILE A 272 -2.40 2.11 -6.79
N PRO A 273 -2.79 1.61 -7.97
CA PRO A 273 -4.09 1.97 -8.50
C PRO A 273 -5.09 1.49 -7.46
N ILE A 274 -5.81 2.39 -6.81
CA ILE A 274 -6.79 2.01 -5.78
C ILE A 274 -7.89 1.25 -6.51
N LEU A 275 -7.73 -0.07 -6.59
CA LEU A 275 -8.73 -0.97 -7.12
C LEU A 275 -9.87 -0.89 -6.12
N GLN A 276 -10.92 -0.28 -6.63
CA GLN A 276 -12.09 0.14 -5.90
C GLN A 276 -12.81 -1.17 -5.59
N ASN A 277 -12.84 -1.51 -4.29
CA ASN A 277 -13.13 -2.84 -3.71
C ASN A 277 -11.91 -3.75 -3.63
N GLU A 278 -11.74 -4.37 -2.45
CA GLU A 278 -11.78 -5.83 -2.26
C GLU A 278 -11.19 -6.16 -0.86
N PHE A 279 -12.06 -6.23 0.14
CA PHE A 279 -11.77 -6.85 1.43
C PHE A 279 -12.95 -7.77 1.76
N VAL A 280 -12.69 -9.07 1.91
CA VAL A 280 -13.68 -10.02 2.44
C VAL A 280 -13.48 -10.14 3.94
N GLU A 281 -14.45 -9.63 4.70
CA GLU A 281 -14.39 -9.65 6.15
C GLU A 281 -14.88 -11.00 6.68
N LEU A 282 -14.04 -11.61 7.52
CA LEU A 282 -14.32 -12.89 8.18
C LEU A 282 -14.85 -12.67 9.60
N ASP A 283 -15.67 -13.59 10.09
CA ASP A 283 -16.05 -13.70 11.49
C ASP A 283 -14.92 -14.31 12.35
N LYS A 284 -15.18 -14.39 13.66
CA LYS A 284 -14.25 -14.97 14.65
C LYS A 284 -13.91 -16.45 14.43
N ASP A 285 -14.74 -17.17 13.66
CA ASP A 285 -14.61 -18.61 13.38
C ASP A 285 -14.03 -18.85 11.97
N GLY A 286 -13.53 -17.79 11.32
CA GLY A 286 -12.86 -17.83 10.01
C GLY A 286 -13.79 -17.87 8.80
N LYS A 287 -15.10 -17.70 8.98
CA LYS A 287 -16.10 -17.76 7.88
C LYS A 287 -16.37 -16.37 7.33
N PRO A 288 -16.72 -16.22 6.03
CA PRO A 288 -17.15 -14.93 5.50
C PRO A 288 -18.39 -14.41 6.23
N ARG A 289 -18.42 -13.11 6.56
CA ARG A 289 -19.55 -12.49 7.26
C ARG A 289 -20.82 -12.49 6.40
N GLU A 290 -21.95 -12.76 7.05
CA GLU A 290 -23.28 -12.69 6.44
C GLU A 290 -24.18 -11.74 7.25
N GLY A 291 -25.03 -10.98 6.57
CA GLY A 291 -25.96 -10.04 7.20
C GLY A 291 -25.27 -8.79 7.78
N THR A 292 -25.97 -8.08 8.67
CA THR A 292 -25.48 -6.83 9.27
C THR A 292 -24.68 -7.08 10.56
N TRP A 293 -23.48 -6.52 10.64
CA TRP A 293 -22.59 -6.57 11.81
C TRP A 293 -22.27 -5.17 12.31
N THR A 294 -22.21 -5.01 13.63
CA THR A 294 -21.73 -3.80 14.30
C THR A 294 -20.25 -3.94 14.66
N PHE A 295 -19.50 -2.86 14.52
CA PHE A 295 -18.11 -2.72 14.93
C PHE A 295 -18.00 -1.46 15.80
N ASP A 296 -17.72 -1.66 17.08
CA ASP A 296 -17.66 -0.59 18.08
C ASP A 296 -16.22 -0.17 18.39
N SER A 297 -16.00 1.12 18.58
CA SER A 297 -14.75 1.69 19.08
C SER A 297 -15.03 2.65 20.25
N TYR A 298 -13.97 3.10 20.93
CA TYR A 298 -14.09 4.10 22.01
C TYR A 298 -14.63 5.46 21.54
N ARG A 299 -14.72 5.74 20.23
CA ARG A 299 -15.10 7.06 19.68
C ARG A 299 -16.27 7.06 18.70
N ASN A 300 -16.63 5.90 18.16
CA ASN A 300 -17.66 5.73 17.13
C ASN A 300 -18.08 4.26 17.06
N SER A 301 -19.21 3.99 16.42
CA SER A 301 -19.54 2.65 15.94
C SER A 301 -19.92 2.69 14.46
N VAL A 302 -19.85 1.54 13.79
CA VAL A 302 -20.29 1.39 12.41
C VAL A 302 -21.03 0.07 12.25
N THR A 303 -22.21 0.10 11.62
CA THR A 303 -22.88 -1.09 11.11
C THR A 303 -22.56 -1.24 9.63
N LYS A 304 -22.26 -2.46 9.20
CA LYS A 304 -21.98 -2.83 7.81
C LYS A 304 -22.77 -4.08 7.46
N THR A 305 -23.21 -4.22 6.22
CA THR A 305 -23.99 -5.39 5.76
C THR A 305 -23.21 -6.18 4.72
N TYR A 306 -23.18 -7.50 4.85
CA TYR A 306 -22.35 -8.40 4.03
C TYR A 306 -23.16 -9.51 3.36
N ILE A 307 -22.64 -9.93 2.21
CA ILE A 307 -23.00 -11.17 1.51
C ILE A 307 -21.68 -11.86 1.13
N ASN A 308 -21.48 -13.11 1.55
CA ASN A 308 -20.23 -13.86 1.42
C ASN A 308 -18.98 -13.08 1.90
N GLY A 309 -19.12 -12.31 2.98
CA GLY A 309 -18.08 -11.45 3.56
C GLY A 309 -17.71 -10.22 2.73
N ILE A 310 -18.30 -10.02 1.55
CA ILE A 310 -18.20 -8.80 0.75
C ILE A 310 -19.27 -7.82 1.23
N GLU A 311 -18.93 -6.55 1.44
CA GLU A 311 -19.90 -5.54 1.88
C GLU A 311 -20.93 -5.24 0.78
N ASN A 312 -22.20 -5.54 1.06
CA ASN A 312 -23.31 -5.50 0.12
C ASN A 312 -24.61 -5.27 0.92
N GLY A 313 -25.24 -4.11 0.72
CA GLY A 313 -26.30 -3.57 1.57
C GLY A 313 -25.93 -2.22 2.19
N VAL A 314 -26.49 -1.88 3.35
CA VAL A 314 -26.31 -0.56 3.97
C VAL A 314 -25.16 -0.57 4.97
N ARG A 315 -24.34 0.50 4.93
CA ARG A 315 -23.44 0.93 6.01
C ARG A 315 -24.05 2.13 6.74
N MET A 316 -23.95 2.16 8.08
CA MET A 316 -24.25 3.35 8.88
C MET A 316 -23.14 3.61 9.89
N THR A 317 -22.70 4.87 10.01
CA THR A 317 -21.66 5.29 10.97
C THR A 317 -22.29 6.16 12.05
N TYR A 318 -21.88 5.99 13.30
CA TYR A 318 -22.40 6.72 14.47
C TYR A 318 -21.26 7.32 15.30
N ASP A 319 -21.53 8.40 16.03
CA ASP A 319 -20.60 8.95 17.03
C ASP A 319 -20.58 8.10 18.33
N GLY A 320 -19.70 8.45 19.27
CA GLY A 320 -19.60 7.81 20.58
C GLY A 320 -20.81 8.00 21.52
N TYR A 321 -21.85 8.73 21.08
CA TYR A 321 -23.13 8.88 21.78
C TYR A 321 -24.28 8.12 21.07
N GLY A 322 -24.01 7.50 19.90
CA GLY A 322 -25.00 6.82 19.08
C GLY A 322 -25.74 7.74 18.08
N THR A 323 -25.32 9.00 17.92
CA THR A 323 -25.85 9.88 16.87
C THR A 323 -25.39 9.38 15.51
N LEU A 324 -26.30 9.24 14.54
CA LEU A 324 -25.92 8.94 13.16
C LEU A 324 -25.00 10.04 12.62
N LEU A 325 -23.96 9.64 11.88
CA LEU A 325 -23.02 10.51 11.16
C LEU A 325 -23.11 10.32 9.64
N SER A 326 -23.29 9.08 9.19
CA SER A 326 -23.50 8.80 7.76
C SER A 326 -24.31 7.53 7.50
N ARG A 327 -25.00 7.49 6.36
CA ARG A 327 -25.65 6.31 5.80
C ARG A 327 -25.28 6.18 4.33
N GLN A 328 -24.69 5.04 3.96
CA GLN A 328 -24.09 4.81 2.66
C GLN A 328 -24.51 3.44 2.13
N ASN A 329 -24.93 3.34 0.87
CA ASN A 329 -25.24 2.05 0.24
C ASN A 329 -24.00 1.44 -0.41
N TYR A 330 -23.84 0.14 -0.25
CA TYR A 330 -22.76 -0.67 -0.80
C TYR A 330 -23.29 -1.81 -1.66
N LYS A 331 -22.55 -2.16 -2.71
CA LYS A 331 -22.76 -3.36 -3.53
C LYS A 331 -21.41 -3.92 -3.95
N ASP A 332 -21.21 -5.22 -3.75
CA ASP A 332 -20.00 -5.96 -4.16
C ASP A 332 -18.68 -5.34 -3.63
N GLY A 333 -18.72 -4.69 -2.45
CA GLY A 333 -17.60 -3.97 -1.81
C GLY A 333 -17.57 -2.46 -2.10
N MET A 334 -18.39 -2.00 -3.04
CA MET A 334 -18.35 -0.67 -3.66
C MET A 334 -19.43 0.23 -3.11
N LEU A 335 -19.13 1.52 -2.87
CA LEU A 335 -20.19 2.53 -2.72
C LEU A 335 -21.05 2.53 -3.99
N ASN A 336 -22.34 2.25 -3.85
CA ASN A 336 -23.26 2.05 -4.97
C ASN A 336 -24.71 2.32 -4.53
N GLY A 337 -25.36 3.31 -5.16
CA GLY A 337 -26.61 3.91 -4.70
C GLY A 337 -26.39 5.15 -3.82
N GLU A 338 -27.43 5.50 -3.05
CA GLU A 338 -27.51 6.71 -2.24
C GLU A 338 -26.43 6.77 -1.13
N SER A 339 -25.94 7.97 -0.85
CA SER A 339 -25.03 8.30 0.25
C SER A 339 -25.44 9.62 0.89
N ASN A 340 -25.64 9.62 2.21
CA ASN A 340 -26.00 10.78 3.00
C ASN A 340 -25.06 10.93 4.20
N GLU A 341 -24.46 12.11 4.36
CA GLU A 341 -23.75 12.56 5.56
C GLU A 341 -24.70 13.46 6.37
N VAL A 342 -24.65 13.39 7.70
CA VAL A 342 -25.53 14.17 8.61
C VAL A 342 -24.74 14.92 9.69
N ASN A 343 -25.32 16.00 10.20
CA ASN A 343 -24.78 16.78 11.31
C ASN A 343 -25.15 16.18 12.68
N ILE A 344 -24.59 16.76 13.76
CA ILE A 344 -24.84 16.37 15.17
C ILE A 344 -26.29 16.53 15.66
N TYR A 345 -27.20 17.02 14.81
CA TYR A 345 -28.64 17.13 15.06
C TYR A 345 -29.46 16.15 14.19
N GLY A 346 -28.81 15.32 13.38
CA GLY A 346 -29.43 14.31 12.52
C GLY A 346 -29.87 14.81 11.13
N GLU A 347 -29.56 16.05 10.77
CA GLU A 347 -29.95 16.63 9.47
C GLU A 347 -28.87 16.41 8.41
N ILE A 348 -29.28 16.20 7.16
CA ILE A 348 -28.37 15.94 6.04
C ILE A 348 -27.54 17.19 5.72
N THR A 349 -26.21 17.01 5.67
CA THR A 349 -25.22 18.03 5.26
C THR A 349 -24.69 17.80 3.85
N GLU A 350 -24.61 16.56 3.39
CA GLU A 350 -24.28 16.22 2.00
C GLU A 350 -25.06 14.97 1.57
N SER A 351 -25.62 14.99 0.36
CA SER A 351 -26.36 13.87 -0.23
C SER A 351 -26.07 13.72 -1.71
N GLY A 352 -26.04 12.48 -2.20
CA GLY A 352 -25.99 12.16 -3.63
C GLY A 352 -25.93 10.65 -3.86
N ASN A 353 -25.54 10.24 -5.07
CA ASN A 353 -25.42 8.84 -5.43
C ASN A 353 -23.99 8.48 -5.84
N TYR A 354 -23.61 7.23 -5.57
CA TYR A 354 -22.45 6.58 -6.15
C TYR A 354 -22.88 5.53 -7.17
N TYR A 355 -22.08 5.36 -8.22
CA TYR A 355 -22.09 4.14 -9.03
C TYR A 355 -20.66 3.65 -9.15
N ASN A 356 -20.45 2.37 -8.81
CA ASN A 356 -19.15 1.75 -8.74
C ASN A 356 -18.08 2.64 -8.06
N GLY A 357 -18.43 3.22 -6.92
CA GLY A 357 -17.54 4.01 -6.07
C GLY A 357 -17.25 5.43 -6.56
N LYS A 358 -17.71 5.82 -7.75
CA LYS A 358 -17.63 7.19 -8.26
C LYS A 358 -18.93 7.94 -7.99
N LYS A 359 -18.83 9.24 -7.67
CA LYS A 359 -20.00 10.12 -7.58
C LYS A 359 -20.69 10.19 -8.94
N VAL A 360 -22.02 10.04 -8.98
CA VAL A 360 -22.85 10.18 -10.19
C VAL A 360 -24.09 11.01 -9.92
N GLY A 361 -24.57 11.70 -10.95
CA GLY A 361 -25.72 12.59 -10.89
C GLY A 361 -25.48 13.80 -9.98
N VAL A 362 -26.58 14.38 -9.49
CA VAL A 362 -26.54 15.58 -8.64
C VAL A 362 -26.19 15.21 -7.20
N TRP A 363 -25.11 15.81 -6.72
CA TRP A 363 -24.74 15.88 -5.31
C TRP A 363 -25.11 17.25 -4.75
N THR A 364 -25.73 17.27 -3.57
CA THR A 364 -26.21 18.49 -2.90
C THR A 364 -25.54 18.62 -1.54
N LYS A 365 -24.96 19.78 -1.27
CA LYS A 365 -24.46 20.17 0.07
C LYS A 365 -25.41 21.16 0.71
N TYR A 366 -25.59 21.06 2.02
CA TYR A 366 -26.53 21.84 2.80
C TYR A 366 -25.82 22.56 3.95
N LYS A 367 -26.22 23.79 4.21
CA LYS A 367 -25.69 24.61 5.32
C LYS A 367 -26.80 25.15 6.20
N TRP A 368 -26.42 25.44 7.43
CA TRP A 368 -27.24 26.20 8.38
C TRP A 368 -27.42 27.65 7.93
N THR A 369 -28.67 28.10 7.87
CA THR A 369 -29.07 29.51 7.85
C THR A 369 -29.84 29.88 9.11
N ASN A 370 -29.93 31.19 9.39
CA ASN A 370 -30.68 31.74 10.52
C ASN A 370 -30.37 31.14 11.92
N ARG A 371 -29.11 30.77 12.19
CA ARG A 371 -28.68 30.33 13.54
C ARG A 371 -28.68 31.49 14.55
N ARG A 372 -29.86 31.80 15.09
CA ARG A 372 -30.04 32.74 16.21
C ARG A 372 -29.29 32.23 17.45
N MET A 373 -28.78 33.17 18.26
CA MET A 373 -28.01 32.83 19.47
C MET A 373 -28.82 32.10 20.54
N ASP A 374 -30.16 32.09 20.47
CA ASP A 374 -31.05 31.32 21.35
C ASP A 374 -31.39 29.91 20.83
N GLY A 375 -30.76 29.48 19.73
CA GLY A 375 -30.84 28.10 19.24
C GLY A 375 -32.16 27.71 18.55
N ARG A 376 -33.03 28.66 18.22
CA ARG A 376 -34.35 28.39 17.60
C ARG A 376 -34.51 29.03 16.22
N GLY A 377 -35.20 28.31 15.33
CA GLY A 377 -35.54 28.78 13.99
C GLY A 377 -34.37 28.77 12.99
N ALA A 378 -33.34 27.98 13.25
CA ALA A 378 -32.30 27.68 12.28
C ALA A 378 -32.82 26.63 11.28
N THR A 379 -32.37 26.70 10.03
CA THR A 379 -32.83 25.84 8.93
C THR A 379 -31.67 25.39 8.05
N MET A 380 -31.80 24.23 7.40
CA MET A 380 -30.85 23.76 6.41
C MET A 380 -31.28 24.22 5.00
N GLU A 381 -30.43 24.98 4.33
CA GLU A 381 -30.59 25.41 2.93
C GLU A 381 -29.50 24.80 2.05
N ILE A 382 -29.77 24.67 0.75
CA ILE A 382 -28.77 24.21 -0.22
C ILE A 382 -27.63 25.24 -0.29
N GLU A 383 -26.40 24.79 -0.03
CA GLU A 383 -25.19 25.57 -0.23
C GLU A 383 -24.68 25.47 -1.67
N SER A 384 -24.60 24.25 -2.21
CA SER A 384 -24.16 24.00 -3.57
C SER A 384 -24.77 22.71 -4.12
N THR A 385 -24.79 22.63 -5.45
CA THR A 385 -25.08 21.40 -6.20
C THR A 385 -23.98 21.17 -7.21
N GLU A 386 -23.42 19.96 -7.23
CA GLU A 386 -22.38 19.51 -8.16
C GLU A 386 -22.95 18.33 -8.97
N ASN A 387 -22.82 18.33 -10.30
CA ASN A 387 -23.34 17.25 -11.15
C ASN A 387 -22.20 16.43 -11.77
N PHE A 388 -22.32 15.11 -11.73
CA PHE A 388 -21.28 14.17 -12.16
C PHE A 388 -21.80 13.23 -13.25
N ASP A 389 -21.20 13.25 -14.44
CA ASP A 389 -21.48 12.33 -15.55
C ASP A 389 -20.96 10.92 -15.23
N GLU A 390 -21.74 9.90 -15.61
CA GLU A 390 -21.40 8.48 -15.49
C GLU A 390 -20.15 8.08 -16.31
N ASN A 391 -19.79 8.89 -17.32
CA ASN A 391 -18.75 8.61 -18.32
C ASN A 391 -17.39 9.31 -18.06
N ASP A 392 -17.21 9.88 -16.85
CA ASP A 392 -15.91 10.26 -16.27
C ASP A 392 -15.26 11.59 -16.79
N HIS A 393 -14.59 12.32 -15.88
CA HIS A 393 -13.70 13.48 -16.14
C HIS A 393 -14.27 14.91 -16.38
N LYS A 394 -15.15 15.41 -15.49
CA LYS A 394 -15.06 16.74 -14.79
C LYS A 394 -16.41 17.20 -14.25
N PRO A 395 -16.46 18.02 -13.18
CA PRO A 395 -17.64 18.81 -12.88
C PRO A 395 -17.79 19.96 -13.90
N GLU A 396 -18.99 20.13 -14.45
CA GLU A 396 -19.40 21.44 -14.97
C GLU A 396 -19.78 22.35 -13.79
N GLU A 397 -19.20 23.55 -13.70
CA GLU A 397 -19.74 24.61 -12.86
C GLU A 397 -21.02 25.18 -13.50
N GLN A 398 -22.14 24.46 -13.35
CA GLN A 398 -23.46 25.02 -13.64
C GLN A 398 -23.82 26.04 -12.54
N GLY A 399 -23.43 27.29 -12.80
CA GLY A 399 -23.51 28.39 -11.85
C GLY A 399 -24.88 28.56 -11.17
N SER A 400 -24.83 28.94 -9.89
CA SER A 400 -25.94 28.94 -8.93
C SER A 400 -27.26 29.58 -9.42
N LYS A 401 -28.15 28.74 -9.95
CA LYS A 401 -29.55 29.11 -10.23
C LYS A 401 -30.43 28.91 -9.01
N TYR A 402 -30.44 29.92 -8.14
CA TYR A 402 -31.46 30.09 -7.10
C TYR A 402 -32.86 29.96 -7.70
N THR A 403 -33.55 28.86 -7.40
CA THR A 403 -34.93 28.64 -7.82
C THR A 403 -35.83 28.75 -6.60
N LEU A 404 -36.34 29.97 -6.35
CA LEU A 404 -37.32 30.23 -5.29
C LEU A 404 -38.66 29.55 -5.63
N ILE A 405 -38.87 28.35 -5.10
CA ILE A 405 -40.19 27.69 -5.13
C ILE A 405 -41.01 28.21 -3.95
N ASN A 406 -41.61 29.39 -4.13
CA ASN A 406 -42.70 29.83 -3.26
C ASN A 406 -43.99 29.08 -3.63
N LYS A 407 -44.57 28.35 -2.69
CA LYS A 407 -46.01 28.04 -2.64
C LYS A 407 -46.46 27.64 -1.24
#